data_AF-A0A7Y3DAW6-F1
#
_entry.id   AF-A0A7Y3DAW6-F1
#
_cell.length_a   1.000
_cell.length_b   1.000
_cell.length_c   1.000
_cell.angle_alpha   90.00
_cell.angle_beta   90.00
_cell.angle_gamma   90.00
#
_symmetry.space_group_name_H-M   'P 1'
#
loop_
_entity.id
_entity.type
_entity.pdbx_description
1 polymer ?
#
loop_
_entity_poly.entity_id
_entity_poly.type
_entity_poly.pdbx_seq_one_letter_code
_entity_poly.pdbx_strand_id
1 'polypeptide(L)'
;VDAERAVALLAGSLSDEGAVIMAAVESLAAIGGESAARVCVPLLGGPDPELVLAALDCIGKHGDADAVNGMLPLVSHPHWSVRAESIAMLSERGVLKAVPAILRRLETEQDDFVRDAILRALKRLEG
;
A
#
# COMPACT_ATOMS: atom_id res chain seq x y z
N VAL A 1 22.85 2.43 15.51
CA VAL A 1 21.74 1.49 15.80
C VAL A 1 21.62 0.58 14.60
N ASP A 2 21.53 -0.72 14.79
CA ASP A 2 21.31 -1.67 13.68
C ASP A 2 19.91 -1.42 13.10
N ALA A 3 19.78 -1.33 11.78
CA ALA A 3 18.51 -1.03 11.09
C ALA A 3 17.44 -2.06 11.46
N GLU A 4 17.81 -3.33 11.56
CA GLU A 4 16.90 -4.42 11.97
C GLU A 4 16.41 -4.22 13.41
N ARG A 5 17.28 -3.76 14.31
CA ARG A 5 16.88 -3.45 15.69
C ARG A 5 15.95 -2.23 15.75
N ALA A 6 16.15 -1.23 14.90
CA ALA A 6 15.25 -0.09 14.80
C ALA A 6 13.87 -0.50 14.28
N VAL A 7 13.81 -1.34 13.23
CA VAL A 7 12.56 -1.91 12.71
C VAL A 7 11.83 -2.70 13.79
N ALA A 8 12.51 -3.56 14.53
CA ALA A 8 11.89 -4.36 15.59
C ALA A 8 11.28 -3.50 16.72
N LEU A 9 11.93 -2.39 17.09
CA LEU A 9 11.40 -1.46 18.09
C LEU A 9 10.15 -0.72 17.57
N LEU A 10 10.21 -0.22 16.34
CA LEU A 10 9.10 0.51 15.72
C LEU A 10 7.90 -0.39 15.42
N ALA A 11 8.14 -1.66 15.10
CA ALA A 11 7.07 -2.65 14.92
C ALA A 11 6.20 -2.79 16.17
N GLY A 12 6.78 -2.64 17.37
CA GLY A 12 6.03 -2.64 18.62
C GLY A 12 5.06 -1.46 18.76
N SER A 13 5.32 -0.34 18.11
CA SER A 13 4.46 0.84 18.12
C SER A 13 3.37 0.83 17.04
N LEU A 14 3.30 -0.22 16.23
CA LEU A 14 2.21 -0.40 15.25
C LEU A 14 0.89 -0.84 15.87
N SER A 15 0.87 -1.14 17.18
CA SER A 15 -0.35 -1.35 17.96
C SER A 15 -0.78 -0.12 18.76
N ASP A 16 -0.01 0.97 18.71
CA ASP A 16 -0.37 2.21 19.38
C ASP A 16 -1.44 2.97 18.57
N GLU A 17 -2.00 4.03 19.14
CA GLU A 17 -3.07 4.82 18.53
C GLU A 17 -2.62 6.24 18.16
N GLY A 18 -3.33 6.84 17.20
CA GLY A 18 -3.15 8.24 16.82
C GLY A 18 -1.76 8.56 16.27
N ALA A 19 -1.12 9.58 16.84
CA ALA A 19 0.15 10.10 16.31
C ALA A 19 1.33 9.11 16.46
N VAL A 20 1.27 8.19 17.43
CA VAL A 20 2.39 7.27 17.70
C VAL A 20 2.54 6.24 16.57
N ILE A 21 1.43 5.61 16.18
CA ILE A 21 1.42 4.65 15.07
C ILE A 21 1.80 5.32 13.75
N MET A 22 1.31 6.53 13.49
CA MET A 22 1.68 7.28 12.28
C MET A 22 3.19 7.56 12.23
N ALA A 23 3.76 8.09 13.32
CA ALA A 23 5.20 8.37 13.40
C ALA A 23 6.04 7.09 13.27
N ALA A 24 5.54 5.95 13.77
CA ALA A 24 6.19 4.67 13.60
C ALA A 24 6.22 4.22 12.13
N VAL A 25 5.11 4.34 11.39
CA VAL A 25 5.04 4.01 9.96
C VAL A 25 5.93 4.93 9.12
N GLU A 26 5.90 6.24 9.37
CA GLU A 26 6.77 7.21 8.70
C GLU A 26 8.25 6.88 8.94
N SER A 27 8.60 6.51 10.17
CA SER A 27 9.97 6.10 10.52
C SER A 27 10.38 4.80 9.83
N LEU A 28 9.46 3.83 9.73
CA LEU A 28 9.69 2.58 8.99
C LEU A 28 9.90 2.84 7.49
N ALA A 29 9.10 3.73 6.89
CA ALA A 29 9.27 4.15 5.50
C ALA A 29 10.63 4.84 5.28
N ALA A 30 11.08 5.68 6.23
CA ALA A 30 12.37 6.36 6.16
C ALA A 30 13.57 5.41 6.33
N ILE A 31 13.45 4.39 7.20
CA ILE A 31 14.46 3.34 7.35
C ILE A 31 14.53 2.47 6.10
N GLY A 32 13.37 2.11 5.55
CA GLY A 32 13.23 1.30 4.36
C GLY A 32 13.70 -0.15 4.52
N GLY A 33 13.76 -0.83 3.39
CA GLY A 33 14.10 -2.26 3.32
C GLY A 33 12.89 -3.19 3.53
N GLU A 34 13.05 -4.44 3.09
CA GLU A 34 11.96 -5.41 3.07
C GLU A 34 11.39 -5.69 4.46
N SER A 35 12.24 -5.71 5.51
CA SER A 35 11.79 -5.91 6.89
C SER A 35 10.85 -4.79 7.35
N ALA A 36 11.16 -3.53 7.03
CA ALA A 36 10.30 -2.39 7.35
C ALA A 36 8.97 -2.42 6.58
N ALA A 37 9.01 -2.80 5.30
CA ALA A 37 7.80 -2.99 4.51
C ALA A 37 6.93 -4.14 5.04
N ARG A 38 7.53 -5.30 5.36
CA ARG A 38 6.81 -6.48 5.84
C ARG A 38 6.03 -6.21 7.13
N VAL A 39 6.59 -5.44 8.06
CA VAL A 39 5.87 -5.08 9.30
C VAL A 39 4.70 -4.11 9.07
N CYS A 40 4.67 -3.38 7.95
CA CYS A 40 3.56 -2.49 7.58
C CYS A 40 2.37 -3.23 6.93
N VAL A 41 2.55 -4.47 6.45
CA VAL A 41 1.49 -5.23 5.74
C VAL A 41 0.18 -5.35 6.53
N PRO A 42 0.17 -5.63 7.85
CA PRO A 42 -1.07 -5.72 8.62
C PRO A 42 -1.89 -4.43 8.63
N LEU A 43 -1.24 -3.27 8.47
CA LEU A 43 -1.90 -1.96 8.50
C LEU A 43 -2.78 -1.71 7.28
N LEU A 44 -2.58 -2.46 6.19
CA LEU A 44 -3.44 -2.40 5.00
C LEU A 44 -4.89 -2.80 5.30
N GLY A 45 -5.13 -3.58 6.36
CA GLY A 45 -6.48 -3.93 6.82
C GLY A 45 -7.10 -2.93 7.81
N GLY A 46 -6.41 -1.83 8.10
CA GLY A 46 -6.83 -0.85 9.09
C GLY A 46 -8.03 0.01 8.64
N PRO A 47 -8.78 0.60 9.59
CA PRO A 47 -9.93 1.45 9.28
C PRO A 47 -9.55 2.87 8.87
N ASP A 48 -8.34 3.33 9.21
CA ASP A 48 -7.86 4.68 8.95
C ASP A 48 -7.20 4.78 7.56
N PRO A 49 -7.81 5.51 6.59
CA PRO A 49 -7.25 5.64 5.26
C PRO A 49 -5.87 6.31 5.21
N GLU A 50 -5.57 7.23 6.12
CA GLU A 50 -4.26 7.92 6.13
C GLU A 50 -3.15 6.95 6.52
N LEU A 51 -3.41 6.12 7.54
CA LEU A 51 -2.49 5.08 7.96
C LEU A 51 -2.29 4.01 6.87
N VAL A 52 -3.38 3.62 6.19
CA VAL A 52 -3.30 2.67 5.06
C VAL A 52 -2.45 3.24 3.92
N LEU A 53 -2.58 4.54 3.60
CA LEU A 53 -1.75 5.20 2.59
C LEU A 53 -0.27 5.25 2.99
N ALA A 54 0.04 5.54 4.25
CA ALA A 54 1.41 5.53 4.75
C ALA A 54 2.03 4.12 4.67
N ALA A 55 1.25 3.08 5.01
CA ALA A 55 1.68 1.69 4.86
C ALA A 55 1.87 1.30 3.38
N LEU A 56 0.96 1.72 2.50
CA LEU A 56 1.10 1.55 1.05
C LEU A 56 2.41 2.16 0.56
N ASP A 57 2.70 3.42 0.91
CA ASP A 57 3.93 4.13 0.53
C ASP A 57 5.20 3.35 0.91
N CYS A 58 5.27 2.90 2.17
CA CYS A 58 6.38 2.09 2.67
C CYS A 58 6.54 0.78 1.88
N ILE A 59 5.45 0.04 1.68
CA ILE A 59 5.47 -1.27 1.00
C ILE A 59 5.77 -1.10 -0.51
N GLY A 60 5.22 -0.08 -1.17
CA GLY A 60 5.45 0.14 -2.59
C GLY A 60 6.91 0.47 -2.89
N LYS A 61 7.57 1.22 -2.01
CA LYS A 61 8.99 1.59 -2.14
C LYS A 61 9.94 0.45 -1.75
N HIS A 62 9.63 -0.30 -0.69
CA HIS A 62 10.60 -1.19 -0.05
C HIS A 62 10.18 -2.66 0.03
N GLY A 63 8.92 -2.97 -0.29
CA GLY A 63 8.36 -4.30 -0.19
C GLY A 63 8.91 -5.26 -1.23
N ASP A 64 9.02 -6.52 -0.82
CA ASP A 64 9.18 -7.65 -1.72
C ASP A 64 7.86 -7.96 -2.46
N ALA A 65 7.87 -8.99 -3.31
CA ALA A 65 6.69 -9.38 -4.06
C ALA A 65 5.50 -9.76 -3.16
N ASP A 66 5.76 -10.40 -2.01
CA ASP A 66 4.70 -10.86 -1.11
C ASP A 66 4.05 -9.71 -0.35
N ALA A 67 4.85 -8.75 0.13
CA ALA A 67 4.34 -7.55 0.77
C ALA A 67 3.50 -6.71 -0.22
N VAL A 68 3.97 -6.53 -1.46
CA VAL A 68 3.21 -5.83 -2.51
C VAL A 68 1.91 -6.57 -2.87
N ASN A 69 1.90 -7.91 -2.84
CA ASN A 69 0.68 -8.69 -3.06
C ASN A 69 -0.39 -8.43 -2.00
N GLY A 70 0.02 -8.02 -0.79
CA GLY A 70 -0.89 -7.58 0.28
C GLY A 70 -1.77 -6.39 -0.11
N MET A 71 -1.40 -5.62 -1.15
CA MET A 71 -2.19 -4.48 -1.63
C MET A 71 -3.40 -4.88 -2.48
N LEU A 72 -3.49 -6.12 -2.98
CA LEU A 72 -4.56 -6.55 -3.90
C LEU A 72 -5.99 -6.25 -3.41
N PRO A 73 -6.34 -6.45 -2.12
CA PRO A 73 -7.67 -6.12 -1.62
C PRO A 73 -8.01 -4.63 -1.70
N LEU A 74 -7.00 -3.75 -1.69
CA LEU A 74 -7.17 -2.30 -1.64
C LEU A 74 -7.63 -1.67 -2.95
N VAL A 75 -7.58 -2.42 -4.07
CA VAL A 75 -8.29 -2.08 -5.32
C VAL A 75 -9.80 -1.86 -5.05
N SER A 76 -10.33 -2.42 -3.97
CA SER A 76 -11.72 -2.25 -3.55
C SER A 76 -11.93 -1.51 -2.23
N HIS A 77 -10.93 -0.76 -1.78
CA HIS A 77 -11.02 -0.02 -0.53
C HIS A 77 -12.17 1.02 -0.53
N PRO A 78 -12.87 1.25 0.60
CA PRO A 78 -13.96 2.24 0.66
C PRO A 78 -13.51 3.67 0.32
N HIS A 79 -12.32 4.05 0.78
CA HIS A 79 -11.74 5.37 0.50
C HIS A 79 -11.12 5.44 -0.90
N TRP A 80 -11.47 6.45 -1.69
CA TRP A 80 -11.07 6.58 -3.09
C TRP A 80 -9.56 6.70 -3.28
N SER A 81 -8.87 7.49 -2.43
CA SER A 81 -7.43 7.70 -2.58
C SER A 81 -6.64 6.41 -2.35
N VAL A 82 -7.06 5.56 -1.42
CA VAL A 82 -6.46 4.24 -1.17
C VAL A 82 -6.63 3.33 -2.39
N ARG A 83 -7.78 3.37 -3.07
CA ARG A 83 -7.97 2.63 -4.33
C ARG A 83 -7.00 3.12 -5.39
N ALA A 84 -6.95 4.43 -5.63
CA ALA A 84 -6.07 5.02 -6.63
C ALA A 84 -4.60 4.67 -6.38
N GLU A 85 -4.13 4.82 -5.14
CA GLU A 85 -2.74 4.57 -4.76
C GLU A 85 -2.38 3.08 -4.89
N SER A 86 -3.24 2.19 -4.39
CA SER A 86 -3.07 0.74 -4.53
C SER A 86 -2.95 0.34 -6.01
N ILE A 87 -3.84 0.86 -6.87
CA ILE A 87 -3.86 0.55 -8.30
C ILE A 87 -2.59 1.08 -8.99
N ALA A 88 -2.16 2.30 -8.66
CA ALA A 88 -0.93 2.88 -9.16
C ALA A 88 0.27 2.00 -8.79
N MET A 89 0.44 1.68 -7.52
CA MET A 89 1.56 0.86 -7.02
C MET A 89 1.56 -0.55 -7.60
N LEU A 90 0.42 -1.24 -7.63
CA LEU A 90 0.31 -2.57 -8.23
C LEU A 90 0.74 -2.55 -9.71
N SER A 91 0.41 -1.48 -10.44
CA SER A 91 0.84 -1.32 -11.83
C SER A 91 2.34 -1.01 -11.98
N GLU A 92 2.90 -0.16 -11.11
CA GLU A 92 4.31 0.20 -11.12
C GLU A 92 5.22 -0.98 -10.75
N ARG A 93 4.73 -1.83 -9.86
CA ARG A 93 5.39 -3.07 -9.45
C ARG A 93 5.13 -4.25 -10.40
N GLY A 94 4.37 -4.05 -11.48
CA GLY A 94 4.13 -5.07 -12.51
C GLY A 94 3.28 -6.25 -12.03
N VAL A 95 2.35 -6.03 -11.10
CA VAL A 95 1.54 -7.11 -10.51
C VAL A 95 0.40 -7.51 -11.45
N LEU A 96 0.71 -8.32 -12.46
CA LEU A 96 -0.25 -8.75 -13.50
C LEU A 96 -1.51 -9.43 -12.93
N LYS A 97 -1.40 -10.12 -11.79
CA LYS A 97 -2.57 -10.74 -11.12
C LYS A 97 -3.57 -9.72 -10.57
N ALA A 98 -3.24 -8.44 -10.51
CA ALA A 98 -4.17 -7.37 -10.15
C ALA A 98 -5.16 -7.03 -11.28
N VAL A 99 -4.83 -7.33 -12.55
CA VAL A 99 -5.62 -6.93 -13.73
C VAL A 99 -7.10 -7.31 -13.62
N PRO A 100 -7.48 -8.55 -13.24
CA PRO A 100 -8.90 -8.90 -13.11
C PRO A 100 -9.64 -8.09 -12.04
N ALA A 101 -8.98 -7.72 -10.95
CA ALA A 101 -9.58 -6.89 -9.91
C ALA A 101 -9.73 -5.44 -10.36
N ILE A 102 -8.72 -4.91 -11.06
CA ILE A 102 -8.73 -3.55 -11.63
C ILE A 102 -9.84 -3.40 -12.68
N LEU A 103 -10.01 -4.39 -13.56
CA LEU A 103 -11.10 -4.41 -14.55
C LEU A 103 -12.48 -4.41 -13.88
N ARG A 104 -12.72 -5.27 -12.88
CA ARG A 104 -13.98 -5.24 -12.11
C ARG A 104 -14.23 -3.92 -11.40
N ARG A 105 -13.17 -3.27 -10.90
CA ARG A 105 -13.28 -1.95 -10.29
C ARG A 105 -13.71 -0.90 -11.32
N LEU A 106 -13.18 -0.93 -12.54
CA LEU A 106 -13.57 0.01 -13.62
C LEU A 106 -15.07 0.00 -13.93
N GLU A 107 -15.71 -1.17 -13.86
CA GLU A 107 -17.14 -1.34 -14.13
C GLU A 107 -18.04 -0.58 -13.15
N THR A 108 -17.55 -0.35 -11.92
CA THR A 108 -18.34 0.23 -10.81
C THR A 108 -17.77 1.54 -10.27
N GLU A 109 -16.58 1.95 -10.72
CA GLU A 109 -15.91 3.15 -10.23
C GLU A 109 -16.56 4.43 -10.75
N GLN A 110 -16.89 5.31 -9.82
CA GLN A 110 -17.55 6.59 -10.05
C GLN A 110 -16.60 7.77 -9.81
N ASP A 111 -15.50 7.57 -9.09
CA ASP A 111 -14.51 8.61 -8.84
C ASP A 111 -13.58 8.78 -10.05
N ASP A 112 -13.57 9.98 -10.65
CA ASP A 112 -12.81 10.27 -11.86
C ASP A 112 -11.30 10.12 -11.69
N PHE A 113 -10.75 10.41 -10.50
CA PHE A 113 -9.32 10.22 -10.23
C PHE A 113 -8.97 8.73 -10.20
N VAL A 114 -9.82 7.92 -9.57
CA VAL A 114 -9.62 6.47 -9.56
C VAL A 114 -9.80 5.87 -10.96
N ARG A 115 -10.75 6.37 -11.76
CA ARG A 115 -10.92 5.95 -13.17
C ARG A 115 -9.67 6.23 -14.00
N ASP A 116 -9.08 7.42 -13.88
CA ASP A 116 -7.81 7.75 -14.57
C ASP A 116 -6.67 6.83 -14.11
N ALA A 117 -6.55 6.59 -12.81
CA ALA A 117 -5.56 5.66 -12.26
C ALA A 117 -5.72 4.24 -12.83
N ILE A 118 -6.96 3.73 -12.93
CA ILE A 118 -7.26 2.43 -13.53
C ILE A 118 -6.81 2.37 -14.98
N LEU A 119 -7.19 3.35 -15.80
CA LEU A 119 -6.87 3.35 -17.23
C LEU A 119 -5.36 3.39 -17.47
N ARG A 120 -4.61 4.19 -16.69
CA ARG A 120 -3.14 4.23 -16.73
C ARG A 120 -2.52 2.90 -16.29
N ALA A 121 -3.05 2.31 -15.22
CA ALA A 121 -2.57 1.04 -14.69
C ALA A 121 -2.76 -0.10 -15.69
N LEU A 122 -3.94 -0.21 -16.31
CA LEU A 122 -4.22 -1.22 -17.33
C LEU A 122 -3.30 -1.05 -18.54
N LYS A 123 -3.16 0.17 -19.07
CA LYS A 123 -2.22 0.45 -20.17
C LYS A 123 -0.79 0.05 -19.84
N ARG A 124 -0.35 0.24 -18.59
CA ARG A 124 1.01 -0.14 -18.13
C ARG A 124 1.16 -1.66 -18.02
N LEU A 125 0.13 -2.36 -17.54
CA LEU A 125 0.15 -3.80 -17.34
C LEU A 125 -0.11 -4.61 -18.63
N GLU A 126 -0.73 -3.98 -19.63
CA GLU A 126 -0.94 -4.52 -20.99
C GLU A 126 0.28 -4.38 -21.90
N GLY A 127 1.33 -3.67 -21.44
CA GLY A 127 2.54 -3.34 -22.22
C GLY A 127 3.16 -4.50 -22.99
#